data_AF-A0A9Q9I5Y5-F1
#
_entry.id   AF-A0A9Q9I5Y5-F1
#
_cell.length_a   1.000
_cell.length_b   1.000
_cell.length_c   1.000
_cell.angle_alpha   90.00
_cell.angle_beta   90.00
_cell.angle_gamma   90.00
#
_symmetry.space_group_name_H-M   'P 1'
#
loop_
_entity.id
_entity.type
_entity.pdbx_description
1 polymer ?
#
loop_
_entity_poly.entity_id
_entity_poly.type
_entity_poly.pdbx_seq_one_letter_code
_entity_poly.pdbx_strand_id
1 'polypeptide(L)'
;MSMNTTMDPPNTVGRDSFIEKFGSSGAYLLTPVSRDVSGELQIHEELAILKKTLYLRDAWEIGPRDVDALAFRPDDVVAIPKGRSNPPIQALLKLYNVRSDA
;
A
#
# COMPACT_ATOMS: atom_id res chain seq x y z
N MET A 1 -9.79 -9.87 -19.72
CA MET A 1 -9.82 -8.56 -19.03
C MET A 1 -8.68 -8.56 -18.03
N SER A 2 -7.71 -7.65 -18.15
CA SER A 2 -6.68 -7.50 -17.11
C SER A 2 -7.35 -6.84 -15.90
N MET A 3 -7.40 -7.53 -14.76
CA MET A 3 -7.81 -6.90 -13.50
C MET A 3 -6.69 -5.96 -13.07
N ASN A 4 -6.80 -4.68 -13.41
CA ASN A 4 -5.92 -3.67 -12.84
C ASN A 4 -6.37 -3.42 -11.40
N THR A 5 -5.74 -4.09 -10.43
CA THR A 5 -6.02 -3.96 -8.99
C THR A 5 -5.33 -2.74 -8.37
N THR A 6 -4.61 -1.94 -9.16
CA THR A 6 -3.95 -0.73 -8.70
C THR A 6 -4.95 0.41 -8.58
N MET A 7 -4.97 1.04 -7.40
CA MET A 7 -5.71 2.28 -7.17
C MET A 7 -4.80 3.47 -7.43
N ASP A 8 -5.34 4.52 -8.06
CA ASP A 8 -4.69 5.83 -8.21
C ASP A 8 -5.51 6.88 -7.43
N PRO A 9 -5.35 6.94 -6.10
CA PRO A 9 -6.14 7.85 -5.28
C PRO A 9 -5.70 9.30 -5.51
N PRO A 10 -6.64 10.26 -5.67
CA PRO A 10 -6.30 11.65 -5.97
C PRO A 10 -5.66 12.41 -4.80
N ASN A 11 -5.68 11.85 -3.59
CA ASN A 11 -5.10 12.42 -2.39
C ASN A 11 -4.87 11.34 -1.31
N THR A 12 -4.29 11.74 -0.17
CA THR A 12 -3.93 10.83 0.93
C THR A 12 -4.97 10.73 2.03
N VAL A 13 -6.14 11.37 1.91
CA VAL A 13 -7.13 11.50 3.00
C VAL A 13 -7.53 10.13 3.56
N GLY A 14 -7.82 9.15 2.70
CA GLY A 14 -8.20 7.79 3.13
C GLY A 14 -7.09 7.08 3.92
N ARG A 15 -5.84 7.24 3.48
CA ARG A 15 -4.66 6.69 4.17
C ARG A 15 -4.49 7.35 5.54
N ASP A 16 -4.51 8.68 5.57
CA ASP A 16 -4.22 9.46 6.77
C ASP A 16 -5.30 9.23 7.84
N SER A 17 -6.58 9.21 7.44
CA SER A 17 -7.69 8.85 8.32
C SER A 17 -7.61 7.41 8.84
N PHE A 18 -7.14 6.45 8.02
CA PHE A 18 -6.94 5.07 8.48
C PHE A 18 -5.83 5.00 9.54
N ILE A 19 -4.70 5.66 9.30
CA ILE A 19 -3.57 5.70 10.24
C ILE A 19 -3.99 6.32 11.58
N GLU A 20 -4.72 7.44 11.54
CA GLU A 20 -5.24 8.10 12.75
C GLU A 20 -6.18 7.18 13.55
N LYS A 21 -7.14 6.54 12.87
CA LYS A 21 -8.06 5.60 13.51
C LYS A 21 -7.35 4.36 14.05
N PHE A 22 -6.35 3.84 13.34
CA PHE A 22 -5.52 2.75 13.86
C PHE A 22 -4.75 3.18 15.12
N GLY A 23 -4.21 4.40 15.14
CA GLY A 23 -3.49 4.94 16.29
C GLY A 23 -4.33 5.03 17.57
N SER A 24 -5.62 5.34 17.43
CA SER A 24 -6.56 5.41 18.57
C SER A 24 -7.18 4.06 18.96
N SER A 25 -7.41 3.16 17.99
CA SER A 25 -8.03 1.85 18.24
C SER A 25 -7.04 0.72 18.54
N GLY A 26 -5.80 0.83 18.03
CA GLY A 26 -4.77 -0.20 18.10
C GLY A 26 -5.03 -1.44 17.24
N ALA A 27 -6.11 -1.47 16.45
CA ALA A 27 -6.48 -2.62 15.63
C ALA A 27 -7.42 -2.26 14.46
N TYR A 28 -7.53 -3.17 13.49
CA TYR A 28 -8.55 -3.13 12.43
C TYR A 28 -9.03 -4.54 12.09
N LEU A 29 -10.22 -4.64 11.50
CA LEU A 29 -10.77 -5.88 10.99
C LEU A 29 -10.57 -5.97 9.48
N LEU A 30 -10.07 -7.10 9.00
CA LEU A 30 -10.17 -7.49 7.60
C LEU A 30 -11.39 -8.40 7.46
N THR A 31 -12.44 -7.92 6.80
CA THR A 31 -13.71 -8.65 6.62
C THR A 31 -14.00 -8.87 5.15
N PRO A 32 -14.42 -10.09 4.74
CA PRO A 32 -14.91 -10.32 3.40
C PRO A 32 -16.20 -9.52 3.14
N VAL A 33 -16.33 -9.01 1.92
CA VAL A 33 -17.54 -8.35 1.44
C VAL A 33 -17.96 -8.99 0.13
N SER A 34 -19.25 -9.29 -0.01
CA SER A 34 -19.84 -9.78 -1.27
C SER A 34 -20.99 -8.87 -1.72
N ARG A 35 -21.48 -9.08 -2.94
CA ARG A 35 -22.75 -8.51 -3.40
C ARG A 35 -23.78 -9.62 -3.54
N ASP A 36 -25.00 -9.37 -3.09
CA ASP A 36 -26.11 -10.29 -3.33
C ASP A 36 -26.71 -10.12 -4.74
N VAL A 37 -27.79 -10.85 -5.02
CA VAL A 37 -28.49 -10.83 -6.32
C VAL A 37 -29.10 -9.46 -6.66
N SER A 38 -29.35 -8.62 -5.66
CA SER A 38 -29.83 -7.24 -5.84
C SER A 38 -28.69 -6.23 -5.98
N GLY A 39 -27.44 -6.67 -5.76
CA GLY A 39 -26.24 -5.83 -5.83
C GLY A 39 -25.86 -5.16 -4.51
N GLU A 40 -26.65 -5.38 -3.44
CA GLU A 40 -26.39 -4.86 -2.10
C GLU A 40 -25.16 -5.52 -1.47
N LEU A 41 -24.40 -4.73 -0.71
CA LEU A 41 -23.19 -5.20 -0.05
C LEU A 41 -23.55 -6.02 1.19
N GLN A 42 -22.99 -7.22 1.26
CA GLN A 42 -23.10 -8.12 2.40
C GLN A 42 -21.73 -8.23 3.07
N ILE A 43 -21.64 -7.83 4.33
CA ILE A 43 -20.43 -7.88 5.14
C ILE A 43 -20.47 -9.16 5.98
N HIS A 44 -19.41 -9.96 5.91
CA HIS A 44 -19.29 -11.24 6.62
C HIS A 44 -18.40 -11.06 7.86
N GLU A 45 -18.96 -10.43 8.91
CA GLU A 45 -18.22 -10.12 10.14
C GLU A 45 -17.76 -11.36 10.89
N GLU A 46 -18.50 -12.46 10.78
CA GLU A 46 -18.16 -13.76 11.38
C GLU A 46 -16.88 -14.37 10.79
N LEU A 47 -16.46 -13.91 9.61
CA LEU A 47 -15.21 -14.28 8.94
C LEU A 47 -14.11 -13.23 9.13
N ALA A 48 -14.33 -12.23 9.98
CA ALA A 48 -13.38 -11.14 10.15
C ALA A 48 -12.09 -11.58 10.85
N ILE A 49 -10.97 -11.07 10.33
CA ILE A 49 -9.65 -11.25 10.92
C ILE A 49 -9.25 -9.96 11.65
N LEU A 50 -9.05 -10.05 12.96
CA LEU A 50 -8.51 -8.95 13.76
C LEU A 50 -7.01 -8.79 13.53
N LYS A 51 -6.60 -7.61 13.09
CA LYS A 51 -5.20 -7.20 12.90
C LYS A 51 -4.83 -6.13 13.92
N LYS A 52 -3.85 -6.43 14.77
CA LYS A 52 -3.34 -5.54 15.83
C LYS A 52 -2.00 -4.89 15.50
N THR A 53 -1.51 -5.10 14.28
CA THR A 53 -0.19 -4.64 13.86
C THR A 53 -0.30 -4.01 12.49
N LEU A 54 0.29 -2.84 12.36
CA LEU A 54 0.43 -2.07 11.14
C LEU A 54 1.90 -1.66 11.01
N TYR A 55 2.53 -2.02 9.90
CA TYR A 55 3.86 -1.54 9.55
C TYR A 55 3.70 -0.53 8.42
N LEU A 56 4.03 0.73 8.69
CA LEU A 56 4.06 1.78 7.69
C LEU A 56 5.51 2.03 7.29
N ARG A 57 5.79 1.94 6.00
CA ARG A 57 7.10 2.21 5.42
C ARG A 57 6.93 3.12 4.22
N ASP A 58 7.83 4.07 4.07
CA ASP A 58 7.82 4.89 2.87
C ASP A 58 8.40 4.09 1.69
N ALA A 59 7.88 4.36 0.49
CA ALA A 59 8.33 3.68 -0.72
C ALA A 59 9.84 3.82 -0.97
N TRP A 60 10.44 4.95 -0.60
CA TRP A 60 11.89 5.17 -0.76
C TRP A 60 12.77 4.29 0.14
N GLU A 61 12.19 3.69 1.19
CA GLU A 61 12.88 2.80 2.13
C GLU A 61 12.88 1.33 1.69
N ILE A 62 12.21 1.00 0.58
CA ILE A 62 12.07 -0.37 0.08
C ILE A 62 13.19 -0.67 -0.93
N GLY A 63 13.87 -1.80 -0.76
CA GLY A 63 14.95 -2.26 -1.63
C GLY A 63 14.73 -3.67 -2.21
N PRO A 64 15.70 -4.20 -2.99
CA PRO A 64 15.57 -5.48 -3.72
C PRO A 64 15.31 -6.73 -2.89
N ARG A 65 15.52 -6.69 -1.57
CA ARG A 65 15.38 -7.85 -0.68
C ARG A 65 14.19 -7.73 0.27
N ASP A 66 13.44 -6.64 0.17
CA ASP A 66 12.22 -6.45 0.94
C ASP A 66 11.08 -7.24 0.29
N VAL A 67 10.24 -7.88 1.12
CA VAL A 67 9.01 -8.50 0.63
C VAL A 67 8.10 -7.47 -0.05
N ASP A 68 8.13 -6.22 0.44
CA ASP A 68 7.34 -5.11 -0.11
C ASP A 68 7.78 -4.70 -1.53
N ALA A 69 8.93 -5.17 -2.02
CA ALA A 69 9.40 -4.88 -3.38
C ALA A 69 8.42 -5.38 -4.46
N LEU A 70 7.63 -6.42 -4.17
CA LEU A 70 6.62 -6.95 -5.09
C LEU A 70 5.47 -5.96 -5.38
N ALA A 71 5.32 -4.92 -4.56
CA ALA A 71 4.33 -3.87 -4.77
C ALA A 71 4.73 -2.85 -5.84
N PHE A 72 6.01 -2.81 -6.22
CA PHE A 72 6.54 -1.83 -7.18
C PHE A 72 6.41 -2.30 -8.62
N ARG A 73 6.06 -1.36 -9.49
CA ARG A 73 6.09 -1.51 -10.93
C ARG A 73 7.26 -0.73 -11.53
N PRO A 74 7.73 -1.13 -12.73
CA PRO A 74 8.81 -0.42 -13.38
C PRO A 74 8.50 1.04 -13.78
N ASP A 75 7.26 1.50 -13.69
CA ASP A 75 6.86 2.86 -14.05
C ASP A 75 6.44 3.70 -12.84
N ASP A 76 6.60 3.17 -11.62
CA ASP A 76 6.27 3.90 -10.41
C ASP A 76 7.25 5.06 -10.17
N VAL A 77 6.68 6.25 -9.92
CA VAL A 77 7.43 7.43 -9.49
C VAL A 77 7.49 7.46 -7.97
N VAL A 78 8.68 7.37 -7.40
CA VAL A 78 8.87 7.33 -5.95
C VAL A 78 9.39 8.67 -5.44
N ALA A 79 8.62 9.31 -4.56
CA ALA A 79 9.06 10.51 -3.87
C ALA A 79 10.16 10.22 -2.84
N ILE A 80 11.33 10.84 -3.02
CA ILE A 80 12.47 10.73 -2.09
C ILE A 80 12.61 12.05 -1.32
N PRO A 81 12.58 12.05 0.02
CA PRO A 81 12.80 13.26 0.79
C PRO A 81 14.18 13.89 0.54
N LYS A 82 14.22 15.23 0.49
CA LYS A 82 15.49 15.97 0.31
C LYS A 82 16.51 15.58 1.39
N GLY A 83 17.76 15.45 0.99
CA GLY A 83 18.87 15.11 1.89
C GLY A 83 19.03 13.61 2.18
N ARG A 84 18.19 12.73 1.63
CA ARG A 84 18.42 11.28 1.67
C ARG A 84 19.33 10.85 0.52
N SER A 85 20.56 10.47 0.85
CA SER A 85 21.52 9.93 -0.12
C SER A 85 21.41 8.41 -0.22
N ASN A 86 21.50 7.89 -1.45
CA ASN A 86 21.51 6.46 -1.77
C ASN A 86 20.37 5.63 -1.12
N PRO A 87 19.09 6.04 -1.25
CA PRO A 87 17.98 5.30 -0.67
C PRO A 87 17.83 3.90 -1.31
N PRO A 88 17.39 2.88 -0.55
CA PRO A 88 17.26 1.49 -1.03
C PRO A 88 16.48 1.34 -2.36
N ILE A 89 15.48 2.20 -2.57
CA ILE A 89 14.64 2.19 -3.77
C ILE A 89 15.42 2.35 -5.06
N GLN A 90 16.56 3.06 -5.05
CA GLN A 90 17.38 3.23 -6.25
C GLN A 90 17.97 1.90 -6.73
N ALA A 91 18.32 0.99 -5.81
CA ALA A 91 18.80 -0.33 -6.18
C ALA A 91 17.66 -1.18 -6.77
N LEU A 92 16.45 -1.05 -6.25
CA LEU A 92 15.26 -1.74 -6.75
C LEU A 92 14.88 -1.24 -8.16
N LEU A 93 14.81 0.07 -8.37
CA LEU A 93 14.48 0.66 -9.67
C LEU A 93 15.55 0.36 -10.72
N LYS A 94 16.84 0.32 -10.35
CA LYS A 94 17.92 -0.15 -11.24
C LYS A 94 17.73 -1.59 -11.66
N LEU A 95 17.30 -2.48 -10.76
CA LEU A 95 17.02 -3.87 -11.09
C LEU A 95 15.88 -3.99 -12.11
N TYR A 96 14.89 -3.10 -12.04
CA TYR A 96 13.79 -3.02 -13.01
C TYR A 96 14.12 -2.26 -14.30
N ASN A 97 15.32 -1.68 -14.41
CA ASN A 97 15.77 -0.86 -15.54
C ASN A 97 15.00 0.46 -15.72
N VAL A 98 14.66 1.13 -14.61
CA VAL A 98 13.76 2.30 -14.52
C VAL A 98 14.51 3.56 -14.11
N ARG A 99 14.09 4.73 -14.62
CA ARG A 99 14.62 6.04 -14.22
C ARG A 99 13.87 6.59 -13.00
N SER A 100 14.57 6.99 -11.94
CA SER A 100 14.00 7.74 -10.81
C SER A 100 14.13 9.24 -11.05
N ASP A 101 13.09 10.02 -10.81
CA ASP A 101 13.17 11.48 -10.82
C ASP A 101 13.85 11.99 -9.53
N ALA A 102 14.80 12.92 -9.70
CA ALA A 102 15.69 13.42 -8.65
C ALA A 102 15.14 14.66 -7.92
#